data_AF-M0JQV6-F1
#
_entry.id   AF-M0JQV6-F1
#
_cell.length_a   1.000
_cell.length_b   1.000
_cell.length_c   1.000
_cell.angle_alpha   90.00
_cell.angle_beta   90.00
_cell.angle_gamma   90.00
#
_symmetry.space_group_name_H-M   'P 1'
#
loop_
_entity.id
_entity.type
_entity.pdbx_description
1 polymer ?
#
loop_
_entity_poly.entity_id
_entity_poly.type
_entity_poly.pdbx_seq_one_letter_code
_entity_poly.pdbx_strand_id
1 'polypeptide(L)'
;MLMPIDCGGEHFDEKAISTGEMVRTCEELVLYFNRYNTIPQTTVLLTSRSLFPAEGFILEAGDGITTNITGVGCVENTVRTVQQQRHPSFATHSLRSLASQPSGTAKFGFTSSEHDYAQTGQMCAEK
;
A
#
# COMPACT_ATOMS: atom_id res chain seq x y z
N MET A 1 -21.65 -9.32 1.20
CA MET A 1 -20.20 -9.59 1.22
C MET A 1 -19.83 -10.07 2.61
N LEU A 2 -19.08 -11.16 2.70
CA LEU A 2 -18.64 -11.80 3.93
C LEU A 2 -17.13 -12.02 3.88
N MET A 3 -16.46 -11.93 5.03
CA MET A 3 -15.01 -12.14 5.13
C MET A 3 -14.65 -12.92 6.40
N PRO A 4 -14.83 -14.25 6.44
CA PRO A 4 -14.32 -15.08 7.51
C PRO A 4 -12.78 -15.17 7.49
N ILE A 5 -12.19 -15.28 8.68
CA ILE A 5 -10.76 -15.51 8.90
C ILE A 5 -10.62 -16.78 9.75
N ASP A 6 -9.77 -17.71 9.31
CA ASP A 6 -9.41 -18.93 10.03
C ASP A 6 -7.97 -18.84 10.53
N CYS A 7 -7.81 -18.80 11.85
CA CYS A 7 -6.52 -18.74 12.53
C CYS A 7 -6.16 -20.12 13.13
N GLY A 8 -6.12 -21.15 12.29
CA GLY A 8 -5.73 -22.50 12.73
C GLY A 8 -6.75 -23.17 13.66
N GLY A 9 -8.04 -22.94 13.44
CA GLY A 9 -9.15 -23.50 14.23
C GLY A 9 -9.88 -22.50 15.12
N GLU A 10 -9.37 -21.27 15.27
CA GLU A 10 -10.10 -20.15 15.85
C GLU A 10 -10.69 -19.30 14.72
N HIS A 11 -12.03 -19.24 14.64
CA HIS A 11 -12.74 -18.42 13.66
C HIS A 11 -13.05 -17.04 14.25
N PHE A 12 -12.56 -15.99 13.60
CA PHE A 12 -12.92 -14.62 13.96
C PHE A 12 -14.26 -14.22 13.33
N ASP A 13 -15.04 -13.45 14.09
CA ASP A 13 -16.43 -13.07 13.80
C ASP A 13 -16.67 -12.69 12.33
N GLU A 14 -17.65 -13.38 11.73
CA GLU A 14 -18.16 -13.10 10.40
C GLU A 14 -18.82 -11.72 10.36
N LYS A 15 -18.11 -10.72 9.83
CA LYS A 15 -18.74 -9.44 9.47
C LYS A 15 -19.29 -9.50 8.05
N ALA A 16 -20.58 -9.22 7.93
CA ALA A 16 -21.28 -9.09 6.67
C ALA A 16 -21.57 -7.61 6.37
N ILE A 17 -21.29 -7.16 5.15
CA ILE A 17 -21.77 -5.87 4.63
C ILE A 17 -22.39 -6.04 3.25
N SER A 18 -23.34 -5.16 2.93
CA SER A 18 -23.92 -5.14 1.59
C SER A 18 -23.10 -4.24 0.67
N THR A 19 -22.91 -4.66 -0.58
CA THR A 19 -22.36 -3.79 -1.63
C THR A 19 -23.29 -2.61 -1.94
N GLY A 20 -24.59 -2.72 -1.59
CA GLY A 20 -25.55 -1.62 -1.66
C GLY A 20 -25.30 -0.49 -0.65
N GLU A 21 -24.45 -0.69 0.35
CA GLU A 21 -24.08 0.35 1.34
C GLU A 21 -22.88 1.20 0.90
N MET A 22 -22.41 1.04 -0.34
CA MET A 22 -21.37 1.88 -0.91
C MET A 22 -21.82 3.34 -0.96
N VAL A 23 -20.99 4.24 -0.41
CA VAL A 23 -21.28 5.69 -0.36
C VAL A 23 -21.30 6.31 -1.76
N ARG A 24 -20.52 5.76 -2.69
CA ARG A 24 -20.36 6.23 -4.06
C ARG A 24 -20.68 5.11 -5.02
N THR A 25 -21.26 5.44 -6.17
CA THR A 25 -21.55 4.43 -7.20
C THR A 25 -20.28 4.06 -7.98
N CYS A 26 -20.31 2.89 -8.64
CA CYS A 26 -19.20 2.46 -9.48
C CYS A 26 -18.93 3.45 -10.63
N GLU A 27 -19.98 4.01 -11.23
CA GLU A 27 -19.89 4.98 -12.32
C GLU A 27 -19.20 6.27 -11.88
N GLU A 28 -19.54 6.76 -10.67
CA GLU A 28 -18.90 7.93 -10.10
C GLU A 28 -17.40 7.67 -9.86
N LEU A 29 -17.06 6.52 -9.27
CA LEU A 29 -15.66 6.15 -9.01
C LEU A 29 -14.85 6.05 -10.30
N VAL A 30 -15.41 5.45 -11.35
CA VAL A 30 -14.78 5.35 -12.68
C VAL A 30 -14.59 6.74 -13.30
N LEU A 31 -15.57 7.63 -13.16
CA LEU A 31 -15.47 9.00 -13.68
C LEU A 31 -14.33 9.78 -13.00
N TYR A 32 -14.21 9.68 -11.67
CA TYR A 32 -13.11 10.31 -10.95
C TYR A 32 -11.76 9.68 -11.30
N PHE A 33 -11.70 8.35 -11.42
CA PHE A 33 -10.47 7.63 -11.75
C PHE A 33 -9.94 7.99 -13.15
N ASN A 34 -10.82 8.18 -14.13
CA ASN A 34 -10.45 8.51 -15.51
C ASN A 34 -10.13 9.99 -15.77
N ARG A 35 -10.61 10.91 -14.91
CA ARG A 35 -10.61 12.35 -15.21
C ARG A 35 -9.24 12.91 -15.61
N TYR A 36 -8.18 12.41 -14.98
CA TYR A 36 -6.82 12.91 -15.17
C TYR A 36 -5.82 11.78 -15.49
N ASN A 37 -6.30 10.58 -15.79
CA ASN A 37 -5.45 9.41 -16.02
C ASN A 37 -5.83 8.75 -17.35
N THR A 38 -4.83 8.43 -18.18
CA THR A 38 -5.01 7.46 -19.27
C THR A 38 -4.78 6.06 -18.69
N ILE A 39 -5.84 5.26 -18.60
CA ILE A 39 -5.78 3.94 -17.98
C ILE A 39 -5.86 2.82 -19.01
N PRO A 40 -5.11 1.71 -18.83
CA PRO A 40 -5.27 0.53 -19.67
C PRO A 40 -6.66 -0.10 -19.52
N GLN A 41 -7.13 -0.74 -20.59
CA GLN A 41 -8.45 -1.41 -20.61
C GLN A 41 -8.57 -2.53 -19.56
N THR A 42 -7.46 -3.14 -19.16
CA THR A 42 -7.42 -4.25 -18.19
C THR A 42 -7.29 -3.79 -16.74
N THR A 43 -7.50 -2.51 -16.46
CA THR A 43 -7.37 -1.96 -15.10
C THR A 43 -8.53 -2.41 -14.23
N VAL A 44 -8.24 -2.87 -13.02
CA VAL A 44 -9.24 -3.21 -12.00
C VAL A 44 -9.23 -2.15 -10.91
N LEU A 45 -10.38 -1.52 -10.67
CA LEU A 45 -10.56 -0.57 -9.58
C LEU A 45 -11.14 -1.28 -8.36
N LEU A 46 -10.36 -1.37 -7.29
CA LEU A 46 -10.82 -1.92 -6.01
C LEU A 46 -11.52 -0.82 -5.22
N THR A 47 -12.82 -0.97 -4.98
CA THR A 47 -13.68 0.05 -4.36
C THR A 47 -13.58 0.11 -2.84
N SER A 48 -12.54 -0.54 -2.28
CA SER A 48 -12.11 -0.60 -0.88
C SER A 48 -13.20 -0.38 0.16
N ARG A 49 -13.57 -1.44 0.88
CA ARG A 49 -14.21 -1.29 2.19
C ARG A 49 -13.47 -2.12 3.23
N SER A 50 -13.07 -1.47 4.31
CA SER A 50 -12.40 -2.13 5.42
C SER A 50 -13.46 -2.87 6.25
N LEU A 51 -13.54 -4.18 6.06
CA LEU A 51 -14.05 -5.09 7.06
C LEU A 51 -12.86 -5.60 7.85
N PHE A 52 -12.41 -4.81 8.82
CA PHE A 52 -11.33 -5.25 9.69
C PHE A 52 -11.89 -5.93 10.95
N PRO A 53 -11.19 -6.98 11.43
CA PRO A 53 -11.38 -7.51 12.77
C PRO A 53 -11.14 -6.43 13.84
N ALA A 54 -11.43 -6.75 15.09
CA ALA A 54 -11.27 -5.83 16.22
C ALA A 54 -9.86 -5.19 16.27
N GLU A 55 -9.74 -4.03 16.89
CA GLU A 55 -8.45 -3.36 17.06
C GLU A 55 -7.41 -4.30 17.67
N GLY A 56 -6.21 -4.32 17.10
CA GLY A 56 -5.10 -5.15 17.58
C GLY A 56 -5.01 -6.54 16.95
N PHE A 57 -5.94 -6.94 16.07
CA PHE A 57 -5.81 -8.19 15.31
C PHE A 57 -4.69 -8.08 14.27
N ILE A 58 -3.78 -9.06 14.29
CA ILE A 58 -2.67 -9.19 13.35
C ILE A 58 -2.78 -10.57 12.72
N LEU A 59 -2.63 -10.62 11.39
CA LEU A 59 -2.56 -11.86 10.63
C LEU A 59 -1.20 -12.52 10.82
N GLU A 60 -1.21 -13.82 11.11
CA GLU A 60 -0.03 -14.65 11.27
C GLU A 60 0.16 -15.59 10.07
N ALA A 61 1.39 -16.10 9.91
CA ALA A 61 1.67 -17.03 8.82
C ALA A 61 0.86 -18.32 8.98
N GLY A 62 0.19 -18.72 7.91
CA GLY A 62 -0.71 -19.87 7.91
C GLY A 62 -2.19 -19.51 8.06
N ASP A 63 -2.52 -18.27 8.46
CA ASP A 63 -3.92 -17.84 8.56
C ASP A 63 -4.62 -17.90 7.19
N GLY A 64 -5.84 -18.43 7.19
CA GLY A 64 -6.73 -18.49 6.05
C GLY A 64 -7.64 -17.27 5.98
N ILE A 65 -7.71 -16.64 4.81
CA ILE A 65 -8.60 -15.51 4.55
C ILE A 65 -9.52 -15.88 3.41
N THR A 66 -10.81 -15.88 3.69
CA THR A 66 -11.84 -16.19 2.70
C THR A 66 -12.73 -14.97 2.52
N THR A 67 -12.90 -14.53 1.27
CA THR A 67 -13.80 -13.42 0.91
C THR A 67 -14.89 -13.93 -0.01
N ASN A 68 -16.15 -13.75 0.36
CA ASN A 68 -17.30 -14.13 -0.45
C ASN A 68 -18.15 -12.92 -0.82
N ILE A 69 -18.39 -12.74 -2.12
CA ILE A 69 -19.30 -11.74 -2.68
C ILE A 69 -20.46 -12.47 -3.35
N THR A 70 -21.66 -12.27 -2.81
CA THR A 70 -22.91 -12.82 -3.35
C THR A 70 -23.07 -12.45 -4.83
N GLY A 71 -23.27 -13.47 -5.67
CA GLY A 71 -23.42 -13.30 -7.12
C GLY A 71 -22.11 -13.19 -7.90
N VAL A 72 -20.95 -13.16 -7.24
CA VAL A 72 -19.63 -13.17 -7.89
C VAL A 72 -18.87 -14.45 -7.57
N GLY A 73 -18.77 -14.82 -6.28
CA GLY A 73 -18.07 -16.02 -5.85
C GLY A 73 -17.18 -15.83 -4.62
N CYS A 74 -16.28 -16.79 -4.42
CA CYS A 74 -15.40 -16.89 -3.25
C CYS A 74 -13.93 -16.79 -3.68
N VAL A 75 -13.12 -16.08 -2.90
CA VAL A 75 -11.65 -16.03 -3.03
C VAL A 75 -11.04 -16.45 -1.71
N GLU A 76 -10.12 -17.41 -1.76
CA GLU A 76 -9.43 -17.96 -0.60
C GLU A 76 -7.93 -17.70 -0.74
N ASN A 77 -7.32 -17.13 0.29
CA ASN A 77 -5.88 -16.84 0.33
C ASN A 77 -5.30 -17.27 1.67
N THR A 78 -4.06 -17.77 1.66
CA THR A 78 -3.31 -18.10 2.87
C THR A 78 -2.21 -17.08 3.12
N VAL A 79 -2.08 -16.62 4.36
CA VAL A 79 -1.06 -15.65 4.77
C VAL A 79 0.31 -16.33 4.82
N ARG A 80 1.31 -15.64 4.30
CA ARG A 80 2.71 -16.07 4.35
C ARG A 80 3.61 -14.92 4.79
N THR A 81 4.59 -15.20 5.63
CA THR A 81 5.69 -14.26 5.89
C THR A 81 6.62 -14.23 4.69
N VAL A 82 6.91 -13.03 4.19
CA VAL A 82 7.90 -12.83 3.12
C VAL A 82 9.08 -12.05 3.66
N GLN A 83 10.28 -12.42 3.23
CA GLN A 83 11.45 -11.58 3.49
C GLN A 83 11.39 -10.39 2.52
N GLN A 84 11.42 -9.17 3.05
CA GLN A 84 11.57 -7.98 2.22
C GLN A 84 12.92 -8.06 1.48
N GLN A 85 12.87 -8.30 0.18
CA GLN A 85 14.04 -8.15 -0.67
C GLN A 85 14.29 -6.65 -0.85
N ARG A 86 15.23 -6.10 -0.07
CA ARG A 86 15.76 -4.76 -0.36
C ARG A 86 16.48 -4.80 -1.69
N HIS A 87 16.03 -3.98 -2.63
CA HIS A 87 16.74 -3.79 -3.88
C HIS A 87 18.14 -3.22 -3.59
N PRO A 88 19.23 -3.78 -4.19
CA PRO A 88 20.60 -3.41 -3.85
C PRO A 88 20.97 -1.95 -4.14
N SER A 89 20.18 -1.22 -4.94
CA SER A 89 20.45 0.21 -5.24
C SER A 89 20.19 1.17 -4.07
N PHE A 90 19.54 0.72 -2.98
CA PHE A 90 19.31 1.53 -1.79
C PHE A 90 20.26 1.18 -0.63
N ALA A 91 21.48 0.72 -0.94
CA ALA A 91 22.55 0.66 0.03
C ALA A 91 22.93 2.09 0.45
N THR A 92 22.32 2.58 1.52
CA THR A 92 22.73 3.78 2.23
C THR A 92 24.24 3.76 2.41
N HIS A 93 24.94 4.86 2.11
CA HIS A 93 26.31 5.07 2.53
C HIS A 93 26.39 4.79 4.04
N SER A 94 26.90 3.61 4.39
CA SER A 94 27.24 3.27 5.76
C SER A 94 28.35 4.23 6.17
N LEU A 95 28.05 5.17 7.07
CA LEU A 95 29.06 5.94 7.79
C LEU A 95 29.90 4.96 8.61
N ARG A 96 30.89 4.35 7.96
CA ARG A 96 31.98 3.67 8.65
C ARG A 96 32.98 4.71 9.12
N SER A 97 33.30 4.59 10.41
CA SER A 97 34.45 5.15 11.11
C SER A 97 34.25 6.52 11.78
N LEU A 98 33.59 6.50 12.94
CA LEU A 98 34.02 7.33 14.07
C LEU A 98 34.95 6.48 14.95
N ALA A 99 36.15 6.20 14.46
CA ALA A 99 37.24 5.74 15.29
C ALA A 99 38.50 6.50 14.89
N SER A 100 39.00 7.28 15.85
CA SER A 100 40.19 8.13 15.85
C SER A 100 40.08 9.48 15.12
N GLN A 101 40.03 10.57 15.87
CA GLN A 101 41.18 11.48 16.03
C GLN A 101 40.93 12.56 17.11
N PRO A 102 42.00 13.12 17.71
CA PRO A 102 41.95 13.95 18.91
C PRO A 102 41.58 15.41 18.62
N SER A 103 41.08 16.07 19.67
CA SER A 103 40.90 17.52 19.86
C SER A 103 41.38 18.44 18.73
N GLY A 104 40.42 19.00 17.97
CA GLY A 104 40.66 20.10 17.04
C GLY A 104 39.39 20.41 16.24
N THR A 105 38.68 21.47 16.63
CA THR A 105 37.58 22.16 15.93
C THR A 105 37.08 21.53 14.61
N ALA A 106 36.00 20.74 14.66
CA ALA A 106 35.27 20.30 13.47
C ALA A 106 34.22 21.36 13.07
N LYS A 107 34.42 22.03 11.94
CA LYS A 107 33.37 22.79 11.26
C LYS A 107 32.38 21.80 10.65
N PHE A 108 31.15 21.77 11.17
CA PHE A 108 30.04 21.08 10.51
C PHE A 108 29.63 21.86 9.25
N GLY A 109 30.02 21.36 8.08
CA GLY A 109 29.43 21.75 6.81
C GLY A 109 28.38 20.73 6.41
N PHE A 110 27.11 21.01 6.65
CA PHE A 110 26.02 20.34 5.94
C PHE A 110 25.96 20.95 4.54
N THR A 111 26.30 20.18 3.51
CA THR A 111 25.83 20.47 2.16
C THR A 111 24.58 19.63 1.96
N SER A 112 23.42 20.25 2.15
CA SER A 112 22.15 19.70 1.72
C SER A 112 22.14 19.73 0.19
N SER A 113 22.26 18.57 -0.45
CA SER A 113 21.87 18.43 -1.85
C SER A 113 20.34 18.36 -1.92
N GLU A 114 19.69 19.50 -1.76
CA GLU A 114 18.35 19.73 -2.31
C GLU A 114 18.54 20.00 -3.80
N HIS A 115 18.37 18.99 -4.66
CA HIS A 115 18.02 19.16 -6.08
C HIS A 115 17.71 17.79 -6.69
N ASP A 116 16.43 17.41 -6.66
CA ASP A 116 15.82 16.59 -7.73
C ASP A 116 14.28 16.64 -7.65
N TYR A 117 13.75 17.86 -7.59
CA TYR A 117 12.38 18.16 -8.01
C TYR A 117 12.42 19.43 -8.85
N ALA A 118 12.92 19.30 -10.07
CA ALA A 118 12.81 20.33 -11.09
C ALA A 118 12.27 19.73 -12.39
N GLN A 119 11.09 20.23 -12.77
CA GLN A 119 10.66 20.40 -14.16
C GLN A 119 10.30 19.14 -14.97
N THR A 120 9.03 18.76 -14.91
CA THR A 120 8.30 18.39 -16.13
C THR A 120 6.90 18.98 -16.05
N GLY A 121 6.79 20.25 -16.44
CA GLY A 121 5.55 21.01 -16.34
C GLY A 121 5.64 22.38 -16.98
N GLN A 122 6.07 22.47 -18.24
CA GLN A 122 5.74 23.62 -19.09
C GLN A 122 5.92 23.28 -20.58
N MET A 123 4.80 23.21 -21.32
CA MET A 123 4.58 23.88 -22.61
C MET A 123 3.36 23.27 -23.31
N CYS A 124 2.25 24.00 -23.31
CA CYS A 124 1.32 24.10 -24.44
C CYS A 124 0.38 25.30 -24.21
N ALA A 125 0.87 26.47 -24.64
CA ALA A 125 0.16 27.70 -25.02
C ALA A 125 1.07 28.29 -26.12
N GLU A 126 0.69 28.64 -27.34
CA GLU A 126 -0.56 28.97 -28.02
C GLU A 126 -0.37 28.67 -29.53
N LYS A 127 -1.47 28.41 -30.25
CA LYS A 127 -1.92 29.21 -31.40
C LYS A 127 -3.36 28.88 -31.76
#